data_AF-A0A7W8D1H1-F1
#
_entry.id   AF-A0A7W8D1H1-F1
#
_cell.length_a   1.000
_cell.length_b   1.000
_cell.length_c   1.000
_cell.angle_alpha   90.00
_cell.angle_beta   90.00
_cell.angle_gamma   90.00
#
_symmetry.space_group_name_H-M   'P 1'
#
loop_
_entity.id
_entity.type
_entity.pdbx_description
1 polymer ?
#
loop_
_entity_poly.entity_id
_entity_poly.type
_entity_poly.pdbx_seq_one_letter_code
_entity_poly.pdbx_strand_id
1 'polypeptide(L)'
;MWKYRCKSHLLSLIGSFLVGVLFGLIANLVYGGELQVYMRDILADAGVPAAAIPSLEAYIESPLLQSLSLGIVFAGLINIVLLAQYFSSVSTFSPLIFIVLLMFASTLLLFVGIILLLPSVIACIYGMLTLRSSLASQRKQRNISNDDEIVRVYKIHHQLQENVRQMAQECKKNVRKITFVYGLGIAAALCVMFFVQSFLLLAILFIFFFMSFSYLMRYYASSLMPIRMLLYQNCDPEACASACIYYGMDHKGRVKIKDRILMAQALIYMDDPQLAMDVLIDYPRRDQASTLQYWSLMATIYYMLKDEEALERCKEEANKVRLNFGTQGIMVQNEEVASIQNKVDLMNGQFNTCKKYYLQALQKASFPFQQVDACYYIGMISFVEQDYSLANMYFEKVINLGNKISYVAKAKHFQSKIDALGQTQNDEFS
;
A
#
# COMPACT_ATOMS: atom_id res chain seq x y z
N MET A 1 -11.13 3.03 4.75
CA MET A 1 -10.10 3.66 3.88
C MET A 1 -9.77 5.10 4.31
N TRP A 2 -10.75 6.00 4.45
CA TRP A 2 -10.51 7.42 4.75
C TRP A 2 -9.60 7.66 5.98
N LYS A 3 -9.86 6.95 7.09
CA LYS A 3 -9.06 7.02 8.34
C LYS A 3 -7.56 6.78 8.14
N TYR A 4 -7.19 5.91 7.19
CA TYR A 4 -5.79 5.59 6.89
C TYR A 4 -5.08 6.68 6.07
N ARG A 5 -5.84 7.57 5.41
CA ARG A 5 -5.31 8.72 4.68
C ARG A 5 -5.20 9.98 5.55
N CYS A 6 -5.94 10.08 6.65
CA CYS A 6 -6.00 11.28 7.50
C CYS A 6 -4.64 11.86 7.89
N LYS A 7 -3.68 11.01 8.29
CA LYS A 7 -2.33 11.48 8.63
C LYS A 7 -1.62 12.10 7.43
N SER A 8 -1.70 11.43 6.27
CA SER A 8 -1.09 11.94 5.04
C SER A 8 -1.77 13.22 4.58
N HIS A 9 -3.10 13.27 4.65
CA HIS A 9 -3.91 14.44 4.31
C HIS A 9 -3.50 15.64 5.17
N LEU A 10 -3.45 15.46 6.50
CA LEU A 10 -3.06 16.52 7.42
C LEU A 10 -1.63 17.00 7.18
N LEU A 11 -0.69 16.08 6.95
CA LEU A 11 0.70 16.44 6.62
C LEU A 11 0.79 17.20 5.29
N SER A 12 0.00 16.82 4.28
CA SER A 12 -0.07 17.56 3.02
C SER A 12 -0.65 18.96 3.18
N LEU A 13 -1.68 19.13 4.03
CA LEU A 13 -2.24 20.46 4.33
C LEU A 13 -1.23 21.34 5.07
N ILE A 14 -0.55 20.81 6.09
CA ILE A 14 0.48 21.55 6.82
C ILE A 14 1.65 21.89 5.89
N GLY A 15 2.12 20.92 5.10
CA GLY A 15 3.22 21.13 4.17
C GLY A 15 2.89 22.18 3.11
N SER A 16 1.71 22.11 2.51
CA SER A 16 1.27 23.09 1.50
C SER A 16 1.03 24.47 2.10
N PHE A 17 0.50 24.56 3.32
CA PHE A 17 0.41 25.82 4.05
C PHE A 17 1.80 26.45 4.25
N LEU A 18 2.78 25.68 4.76
CA LEU A 18 4.14 26.18 4.97
C LEU A 18 4.83 26.60 3.67
N VAL A 19 4.61 25.86 2.58
CA VAL A 19 5.12 26.22 1.25
C VAL A 19 4.46 27.51 0.76
N GLY A 20 3.15 27.70 0.94
CA GLY A 20 2.45 28.94 0.57
C GLY A 20 2.92 30.14 1.39
N VAL A 21 3.16 29.97 2.70
CA VAL A 21 3.75 31.03 3.55
C VAL A 21 5.16 31.38 3.07
N LEU A 22 6.00 30.38 2.82
CA LEU A 22 7.36 30.60 2.32
C LEU A 22 7.34 31.33 0.95
N PHE A 23 6.44 30.92 0.06
CA PHE A 23 6.25 31.56 -1.23
C PHE A 23 5.82 33.03 -1.06
N GLY A 24 4.89 33.31 -0.15
CA GLY A 24 4.43 34.67 0.12
C GLY A 24 5.52 35.56 0.69
N LEU A 25 6.40 35.02 1.56
CA LEU A 25 7.55 35.73 2.10
C LEU A 25 8.58 36.05 1.01
N ILE A 26 8.90 35.08 0.14
CA ILE A 26 9.83 35.27 -0.98
C ILE A 26 9.25 36.28 -1.98
N ALA A 27 7.97 36.15 -2.33
CA ALA A 27 7.30 37.06 -3.25
C ALA A 27 7.28 38.50 -2.70
N ASN A 28 7.01 38.68 -1.40
CA ASN A 28 7.11 39.99 -0.77
C ASN A 28 8.53 40.55 -0.73
N LEU A 29 9.54 39.69 -0.53
CA LEU A 29 10.93 40.11 -0.50
C LEU A 29 11.44 40.54 -1.89
N VAL A 30 10.95 39.91 -2.95
CA VAL A 30 11.40 40.17 -4.34
C VAL A 30 10.53 41.22 -5.04
N TYR A 31 9.21 41.21 -4.80
CA TYR A 31 8.20 41.98 -5.54
C TYR A 31 7.25 42.79 -4.65
N GLY A 32 7.52 42.96 -3.36
CA GLY A 32 6.56 43.49 -2.38
C GLY A 32 5.92 44.84 -2.75
N GLY A 33 6.69 45.77 -3.32
CA GLY A 33 6.15 47.06 -3.76
C GLY A 33 5.15 46.94 -4.92
N GLU A 34 5.43 46.09 -5.90
CA GLU A 34 4.51 45.83 -7.03
C GLU A 34 3.28 45.05 -6.57
N LEU A 35 3.45 44.09 -5.66
CA LEU A 35 2.38 43.26 -5.13
C LEU A 35 1.31 44.10 -4.40
N GLN A 36 1.73 45.14 -3.68
CA GLN A 36 0.85 46.07 -3.00
C GLN A 36 0.02 46.92 -3.96
N VAL A 37 0.62 47.36 -5.06
CA VAL A 37 -0.08 48.11 -6.13
C VAL A 37 -1.12 47.20 -6.79
N TYR A 38 -0.72 45.98 -7.18
CA TYR A 38 -1.65 45.00 -7.76
C TYR A 38 -2.82 44.65 -6.83
N MET A 39 -2.60 44.50 -5.52
CA MET A 39 -3.69 44.25 -4.57
C MET A 39 -4.69 45.41 -4.49
N ARG A 40 -4.21 46.65 -4.55
CA ARG A 40 -5.07 47.85 -4.54
C ARG A 40 -5.93 47.90 -5.82
N ASP A 41 -5.35 47.57 -6.97
CA ASP A 41 -6.07 47.50 -8.24
C ASP A 41 -7.15 46.40 -8.24
N ILE A 42 -6.82 45.20 -7.73
CA ILE A 42 -7.79 44.09 -7.61
C ILE A 42 -8.96 44.47 -6.69
N LEU A 43 -8.71 45.17 -5.58
CA LEU A 43 -9.77 45.61 -4.67
C LEU A 43 -10.68 46.67 -5.30
N ALA A 44 -10.11 47.56 -6.11
CA ALA A 44 -10.87 48.54 -6.88
C ALA A 44 -11.77 47.85 -7.92
N ASP A 45 -11.24 46.88 -8.66
CA ASP A 45 -11.99 46.09 -9.64
C ASP A 45 -13.07 45.20 -9.01
N ALA A 46 -12.85 44.71 -7.79
CA ALA A 46 -13.82 43.94 -7.02
C ALA A 46 -14.99 44.78 -6.45
N GLY A 47 -15.00 46.10 -6.68
CA GLY A 47 -16.05 47.01 -6.23
C GLY A 47 -16.05 47.26 -4.72
N VAL A 48 -14.91 47.07 -4.05
CA VAL A 48 -14.77 47.38 -2.62
C VAL A 48 -14.87 48.90 -2.44
N PRO A 49 -15.82 49.41 -1.64
CA PRO A 49 -16.00 50.85 -1.48
C PRO A 49 -14.72 51.49 -0.93
N ALA A 50 -14.35 52.66 -1.47
CA ALA A 50 -13.11 53.35 -1.11
C ALA A 50 -12.96 53.61 0.41
N ALA A 51 -14.08 53.67 1.15
CA ALA A 51 -14.11 53.79 2.60
C ALA A 51 -13.65 52.53 3.38
N ALA A 52 -13.65 51.35 2.75
CA ALA A 52 -13.18 50.08 3.33
C ALA A 52 -11.70 49.78 2.98
N ILE A 53 -11.11 50.51 2.03
CA ILE A 53 -9.69 50.35 1.67
C ILE A 53 -8.75 50.64 2.86
N PRO A 54 -8.97 51.68 3.70
CA PRO A 54 -8.11 51.97 4.84
C PRO A 54 -8.10 50.86 5.91
N SER A 55 -9.22 50.15 6.09
CA SER A 55 -9.27 49.01 7.03
C SER A 55 -8.59 47.75 6.47
N LEU A 56 -8.41 47.69 5.15
CA LEU A 56 -7.64 46.66 4.44
C LEU A 56 -6.17 47.04 4.24
N GLU A 57 -5.76 48.30 4.45
CA GLU A 57 -4.36 48.73 4.34
C GLU A 57 -3.45 47.95 5.31
N ALA A 58 -3.91 47.65 6.52
CA ALA A 58 -3.17 46.80 7.46
C ALA A 58 -2.88 45.38 6.92
N TYR A 59 -3.75 44.85 6.04
CA TYR A 59 -3.53 43.58 5.35
C TYR A 59 -2.64 43.74 4.11
N ILE A 60 -2.81 44.82 3.35
CA ILE A 60 -2.00 45.14 2.16
C ILE A 60 -0.54 45.47 2.55
N GLU A 61 -0.31 46.06 3.72
CA GLU A 61 1.02 46.48 4.14
C GLU A 61 1.76 45.43 4.96
N SER A 62 1.05 44.47 5.56
CA SER A 62 1.66 43.43 6.40
C SER A 62 2.14 42.23 5.58
N PRO A 63 3.46 42.02 5.42
CA PRO A 63 4.00 40.89 4.66
C PRO A 63 3.64 39.55 5.31
N LEU A 64 3.49 39.55 6.65
CA LEU A 64 3.11 38.36 7.41
C LEU A 64 1.67 37.94 7.10
N LEU A 65 0.71 38.87 7.11
CA LEU A 65 -0.70 38.56 6.85
C LEU A 65 -0.92 38.07 5.41
N GLN A 66 -0.24 38.67 4.43
CA GLN A 66 -0.28 38.22 3.05
C GLN A 66 0.36 36.84 2.86
N SER A 67 1.45 36.56 3.57
CA SER A 67 2.09 35.25 3.50
C SER A 67 1.21 34.18 4.14
N LEU A 68 0.54 34.49 5.26
CA LEU A 68 -0.42 33.60 5.91
C LEU A 68 -1.65 33.33 5.03
N SER A 69 -2.20 34.37 4.38
CA SER A 69 -3.33 34.19 3.46
C SER A 69 -2.96 33.34 2.25
N LEU A 70 -1.75 33.53 1.70
CA LEU A 70 -1.25 32.68 0.63
C LEU A 70 -1.03 31.22 1.09
N GLY A 71 -0.59 31.02 2.33
CA GLY A 71 -0.57 29.71 2.98
C GLY A 71 -1.95 29.04 2.98
N ILE A 72 -3.01 29.77 3.35
CA ILE A 72 -4.39 29.27 3.35
C ILE A 72 -4.85 28.90 1.93
N VAL A 73 -4.52 29.73 0.93
CA VAL A 73 -4.86 29.49 -0.47
C VAL A 73 -4.21 28.19 -0.98
N PHE A 74 -2.92 27.99 -0.73
CA PHE A 74 -2.21 26.75 -1.11
C PHE A 74 -2.78 25.53 -0.40
N ALA A 75 -3.07 25.64 0.89
CA ALA A 75 -3.69 24.57 1.66
C ALA A 75 -5.09 24.24 1.14
N GLY A 76 -5.89 25.24 0.76
CA GLY A 76 -7.21 25.07 0.16
C GLY A 76 -7.15 24.38 -1.20
N LEU A 77 -6.18 24.74 -2.05
CA LEU A 77 -5.96 24.11 -3.36
C LEU A 77 -5.58 22.62 -3.21
N ILE A 78 -4.66 22.30 -2.31
CA ILE A 78 -4.32 20.91 -2.04
C ILE A 78 -5.50 20.17 -1.39
N ASN A 79 -6.25 20.83 -0.51
CA ASN A 79 -7.42 20.22 0.12
C ASN A 79 -8.46 19.78 -0.90
N ILE A 80 -8.76 20.62 -1.90
CA ILE A 80 -9.74 20.25 -2.92
C ILE A 80 -9.27 19.09 -3.80
N VAL A 81 -7.98 19.03 -4.15
CA VAL A 81 -7.41 17.88 -4.87
C VAL A 81 -7.52 16.59 -4.04
N LEU A 82 -7.26 16.64 -2.74
CA LEU A 82 -7.34 15.47 -1.86
C LEU A 82 -8.80 15.01 -1.66
N LEU A 83 -9.73 15.94 -1.49
CA LEU A 83 -11.16 15.66 -1.41
C LEU A 83 -11.68 15.07 -2.72
N ALA A 84 -11.20 15.56 -3.86
CA ALA A 84 -11.49 14.99 -5.17
C ALA A 84 -11.06 13.54 -5.30
N GLN A 85 -9.82 13.24 -4.90
CA GLN A 85 -9.29 11.87 -4.91
C GLN A 85 -10.09 10.94 -4.00
N TYR A 86 -10.65 11.48 -2.91
CA TYR A 86 -11.55 10.73 -2.06
C TYR A 86 -12.90 10.49 -2.76
N PHE A 87 -13.50 11.52 -3.34
CA PHE A 87 -14.76 11.42 -4.05
C PHE A 87 -14.66 10.48 -5.26
N SER A 88 -13.58 10.56 -6.04
CA SER A 88 -13.30 9.66 -7.16
C SER A 88 -13.01 8.23 -6.72
N SER A 89 -12.72 7.98 -5.44
CA SER A 89 -12.57 6.61 -4.90
C SER A 89 -13.91 5.97 -4.52
N VAL A 90 -14.97 6.78 -4.38
CA VAL A 90 -16.32 6.36 -4.00
C VAL A 90 -17.27 6.41 -5.20
N SER A 91 -17.04 7.32 -6.14
CA SER A 91 -17.84 7.50 -7.34
C SER A 91 -17.09 7.06 -8.59
N THR A 92 -17.82 6.62 -9.61
CA THR A 92 -17.31 6.26 -10.95
C THR A 92 -16.87 7.47 -11.79
N PHE A 93 -17.04 8.70 -11.28
CA PHE A 93 -16.57 9.90 -11.97
C PHE A 93 -15.05 9.84 -12.20
N SER A 94 -14.66 10.02 -13.47
CA SER A 94 -13.26 10.00 -13.88
C SER A 94 -12.48 11.14 -13.21
N PRO A 95 -11.26 10.89 -12.70
CA PRO A 95 -10.36 11.95 -12.22
C PRO A 95 -10.16 13.09 -13.24
N LEU A 96 -10.30 12.81 -14.53
CA LEU A 96 -10.26 13.82 -15.60
C LEU A 96 -11.37 14.86 -15.50
N ILE A 97 -12.59 14.47 -15.10
CA ILE A 97 -13.71 15.42 -14.93
C ILE A 97 -13.39 16.42 -13.82
N PHE A 98 -12.71 15.97 -12.77
CA PHE A 98 -12.29 16.83 -11.68
C PHE A 98 -11.16 17.78 -12.07
N ILE A 99 -10.18 17.29 -12.85
CA ILE A 99 -9.10 18.12 -13.40
C ILE A 99 -9.66 19.18 -14.35
N VAL A 100 -10.61 18.81 -15.21
CA VAL A 100 -11.33 19.74 -16.10
C VAL A 100 -12.10 20.77 -15.27
N LEU A 101 -12.83 20.36 -14.24
CA LEU A 101 -13.51 21.29 -13.33
C LEU A 101 -12.53 22.27 -12.66
N LEU A 102 -11.36 21.80 -12.19
CA LEU A 102 -10.30 22.65 -11.64
C LEU A 102 -9.78 23.68 -12.65
N MET A 103 -9.75 23.35 -13.94
CA MET A 103 -9.31 24.26 -15.00
C MET A 103 -10.39 25.29 -15.39
N PHE A 104 -11.68 24.90 -15.40
CA PHE A 104 -12.78 25.76 -15.88
C PHE A 104 -13.55 26.50 -14.76
N ALA A 105 -13.47 26.05 -13.50
CA ALA A 105 -14.15 26.64 -12.34
C ALA A 105 -13.18 26.95 -11.19
N SER A 106 -11.93 27.31 -11.53
CA SER A 106 -10.78 27.42 -10.62
C SER A 106 -11.06 28.28 -9.38
N THR A 107 -11.73 29.43 -9.52
CA THR A 107 -11.97 30.36 -8.40
C THR A 107 -13.02 29.82 -7.41
N LEU A 108 -14.15 29.29 -7.89
CA LEU A 108 -15.19 28.72 -7.03
C LEU A 108 -14.71 27.47 -6.30
N LEU A 109 -13.98 26.61 -7.00
CA LEU A 109 -13.36 25.41 -6.43
C LEU A 109 -12.32 25.79 -5.36
N LEU A 110 -11.52 26.83 -5.59
CA LEU A 110 -10.60 27.34 -4.58
C LEU A 110 -11.34 27.75 -3.30
N PHE A 111 -12.44 28.50 -3.41
CA PHE A 111 -13.26 28.88 -2.25
C PHE A 111 -13.82 27.66 -1.52
N VAL A 112 -14.33 26.67 -2.24
CA VAL A 112 -14.78 25.40 -1.66
C VAL A 112 -13.64 24.71 -0.90
N GLY A 113 -12.44 24.67 -1.48
CA GLY A 113 -11.25 24.09 -0.85
C GLY A 113 -10.86 24.78 0.47
N ILE A 114 -10.93 26.11 0.50
CA ILE A 114 -10.65 26.95 1.68
C ILE A 114 -11.75 26.78 2.74
N ILE A 115 -13.03 26.88 2.38
CA ILE A 115 -14.16 26.72 3.31
C ILE A 115 -14.13 25.34 3.97
N LEU A 116 -13.83 24.29 3.19
CA LEU A 116 -13.75 22.92 3.69
C LEU A 116 -12.44 22.59 4.40
N LEU A 117 -11.46 23.51 4.45
CA LEU A 117 -10.17 23.27 5.09
C LEU A 117 -10.32 22.88 6.56
N LEU A 118 -11.03 23.69 7.33
CA LEU A 118 -11.21 23.48 8.77
C LEU A 118 -12.04 22.20 9.07
N PRO A 119 -13.18 21.96 8.40
CA PRO A 119 -13.87 20.66 8.47
C PRO A 119 -12.97 19.47 8.14
N SER A 120 -12.11 19.59 7.11
CA SER A 120 -11.20 18.51 6.69
C SER A 120 -10.15 18.22 7.76
N VAL A 121 -9.60 19.26 8.40
CA VAL A 121 -8.65 19.11 9.52
C VAL A 121 -9.31 18.40 10.71
N ILE A 122 -10.51 18.83 11.11
CA ILE A 122 -11.26 18.20 12.23
C ILE A 122 -11.55 16.73 11.91
N ALA A 123 -12.08 16.44 10.72
CA ALA A 123 -12.34 15.08 10.28
C ALA A 123 -11.07 14.24 10.30
N CYS A 124 -9.95 14.77 9.81
CA CYS A 124 -8.65 14.07 9.82
C CYS A 124 -8.20 13.74 11.24
N ILE A 125 -8.26 14.68 12.17
CA ILE A 125 -7.90 14.46 13.58
C ILE A 125 -8.77 13.37 14.19
N TYR A 126 -10.09 13.45 14.02
CA TYR A 126 -11.05 12.44 14.49
C TYR A 126 -10.75 11.05 13.88
N GLY A 127 -10.48 11.00 12.57
CA GLY A 127 -10.12 9.78 11.86
C GLY A 127 -8.84 9.14 12.41
N MET A 128 -7.82 9.93 12.73
CA MET A 128 -6.58 9.42 13.35
C MET A 128 -6.82 8.90 14.77
N LEU A 129 -7.58 9.63 15.59
CA LEU A 129 -7.86 9.22 16.97
C LEU A 129 -8.66 7.92 17.02
N THR A 130 -9.71 7.81 16.19
CA THR A 130 -10.51 6.59 16.11
C THR A 130 -9.76 5.40 15.51
N LEU A 131 -8.85 5.64 14.56
CA LEU A 131 -7.97 4.59 14.05
C LEU A 131 -6.99 4.12 15.12
N ARG A 132 -6.37 5.06 15.85
CA ARG A 132 -5.44 4.74 16.93
C ARG A 132 -6.10 3.94 18.04
N SER A 133 -7.32 4.31 18.45
CA SER A 133 -8.05 3.57 19.49
C SER A 133 -8.44 2.17 19.01
N SER A 134 -8.91 2.03 17.77
CA SER A 134 -9.26 0.74 17.17
C SER A 134 -8.05 -0.19 17.07
N LEU A 135 -6.91 0.29 16.56
CA LEU A 135 -5.68 -0.48 16.48
C LEU A 135 -5.13 -0.83 17.87
N ALA A 136 -5.17 0.10 18.82
CA ALA A 136 -4.74 -0.17 20.20
C ALA A 136 -5.61 -1.25 20.86
N SER A 137 -6.92 -1.24 20.60
CA SER A 137 -7.83 -2.29 21.09
C SER A 137 -7.47 -3.66 20.51
N GLN A 138 -7.29 -3.76 19.19
CA GLN A 138 -6.90 -5.01 18.51
C GLN A 138 -5.54 -5.53 19.01
N ARG A 139 -4.57 -4.65 19.16
CA ARG A 139 -3.27 -4.97 19.74
C ARG A 139 -3.36 -5.50 21.16
N LYS A 140 -4.18 -4.87 22.01
CA LYS A 140 -4.41 -5.31 23.38
C LYS A 140 -5.08 -6.69 23.43
N GLN A 141 -6.07 -6.95 22.56
CA GLN A 141 -6.72 -8.25 22.46
C GLN A 141 -5.73 -9.37 22.07
N ARG A 142 -4.68 -9.03 21.31
CA ARG A 142 -3.67 -9.99 20.83
C ARG A 142 -2.34 -9.90 21.58
N ASN A 143 -2.29 -9.16 22.70
CA ASN A 143 -1.10 -8.97 23.53
C ASN A 143 0.15 -8.44 22.79
N ILE A 144 -0.03 -7.63 21.75
CA ILE A 144 1.07 -7.04 20.96
C ILE A 144 1.26 -5.59 21.35
N SER A 145 2.44 -5.23 21.82
CA SER A 145 2.75 -3.83 22.15
C SER A 145 3.22 -3.04 20.92
N ASN A 146 4.18 -3.60 20.18
CA ASN A 146 4.84 -2.98 19.04
C ASN A 146 5.44 -4.02 18.07
N ASP A 147 6.12 -3.55 17.03
CA ASP A 147 6.80 -4.42 16.06
C ASP A 147 7.97 -5.21 16.68
N ASP A 148 8.60 -4.72 17.75
CA ASP A 148 9.64 -5.47 18.47
C ASP A 148 9.06 -6.73 19.14
N GLU A 149 7.83 -6.65 19.63
CA GLU A 149 7.10 -7.80 20.19
C GLU A 149 6.77 -8.83 19.12
N ILE A 150 6.37 -8.40 17.93
CA ILE A 150 6.17 -9.29 16.77
C ILE A 150 7.49 -10.01 16.43
N VAL A 151 8.62 -9.29 16.45
CA VAL A 151 9.95 -9.88 16.19
C VAL A 151 10.37 -10.81 17.32
N ARG A 152 10.00 -10.52 18.58
CA ARG A 152 10.23 -11.42 19.72
C ARG A 152 9.50 -12.73 19.51
N VAL A 153 8.20 -12.70 19.22
CA VAL A 153 7.39 -13.90 18.94
C VAL A 153 7.93 -14.66 17.73
N TYR A 154 8.30 -13.94 16.67
CA TYR A 154 8.96 -14.54 15.50
C TYR A 154 10.19 -15.37 15.89
N LYS A 155 11.08 -14.82 16.73
CA LYS A 155 12.30 -15.51 17.18
C LYS A 155 12.05 -16.72 18.09
N ILE A 156 10.86 -16.85 18.66
CA ILE A 156 10.47 -18.03 19.44
C ILE A 156 10.11 -19.19 18.51
N HIS A 157 9.44 -18.89 17.38
CA HIS A 157 8.94 -19.90 16.45
C HIS A 157 9.90 -20.20 15.30
N HIS A 158 10.69 -19.20 14.88
CA HIS A 158 11.48 -19.22 13.64
C HIS A 158 12.89 -18.68 13.86
N GLN A 159 13.84 -19.10 13.02
CA GLN A 159 15.22 -18.64 13.08
C GLN A 159 15.44 -17.36 12.24
N LEU A 160 16.05 -16.34 12.85
CA LEU A 160 16.48 -15.15 12.13
C LEU A 160 17.77 -15.45 11.37
N GLN A 161 17.70 -15.51 10.04
CA GLN A 161 18.82 -15.90 9.20
C GLN A 161 19.78 -14.72 8.95
N GLU A 162 21.04 -14.84 9.39
CA GLU A 162 22.01 -13.73 9.33
C GLU A 162 22.55 -13.46 7.91
N ASN A 163 22.56 -14.47 7.04
CA ASN A 163 23.03 -14.39 5.66
C ASN A 163 22.31 -13.32 4.81
N VAL A 164 21.04 -13.01 5.10
CA VAL A 164 20.26 -12.01 4.37
C VAL A 164 20.40 -10.59 4.92
N ARG A 165 21.07 -10.42 6.07
CA ARG A 165 21.17 -9.12 6.76
C ARG A 165 21.84 -8.05 5.90
N GLN A 166 22.97 -8.38 5.27
CA GLN A 166 23.72 -7.44 4.44
C GLN A 166 22.87 -6.96 3.26
N MET A 167 22.23 -7.89 2.54
CA MET A 167 21.36 -7.59 1.42
C MET A 167 20.20 -6.67 1.83
N ALA A 168 19.54 -6.94 2.97
CA ALA A 168 18.46 -6.10 3.47
C ALA A 168 18.92 -4.67 3.85
N GLN A 169 20.12 -4.55 4.43
CA GLN A 169 20.71 -3.25 4.77
C GLN A 169 21.13 -2.45 3.53
N GLU A 170 21.63 -3.11 2.48
CA GLU A 170 21.93 -2.48 1.19
C GLU A 170 20.67 -1.95 0.51
N CYS A 171 19.59 -2.76 0.47
CA CYS A 171 18.28 -2.31 -0.01
C CYS A 171 17.82 -1.06 0.73
N LYS A 172 17.95 -1.03 2.07
CA LYS A 172 17.61 0.12 2.91
C LYS A 172 18.44 1.36 2.59
N LYS A 173 19.75 1.20 2.38
CA LYS A 173 20.65 2.29 2.02
C LYS A 173 20.27 2.89 0.65
N ASN A 174 19.97 2.04 -0.33
CA ASN A 174 19.56 2.46 -1.67
C ASN A 174 18.23 3.22 -1.64
N VAL A 175 17.23 2.68 -0.94
CA VAL A 175 15.94 3.36 -0.73
C VAL A 175 16.11 4.75 -0.09
N ARG A 176 16.97 4.87 0.92
CA ARG A 176 17.25 6.17 1.57
C ARG A 176 17.87 7.17 0.61
N LYS A 177 18.87 6.75 -0.19
CA LYS A 177 19.49 7.61 -1.21
C LYS A 177 18.44 8.10 -2.21
N ILE A 178 17.58 7.20 -2.70
CA ILE A 178 16.52 7.54 -3.65
C ILE A 178 15.53 8.53 -3.03
N THR A 179 15.12 8.32 -1.78
CA THR A 179 14.21 9.26 -1.08
C THR A 179 14.84 10.64 -0.91
N PHE A 180 16.15 10.71 -0.68
CA PHE A 180 16.87 11.98 -0.60
C PHE A 180 16.95 12.68 -1.96
N VAL A 181 17.31 11.95 -3.03
CA VAL A 181 17.32 12.48 -4.41
C VAL A 181 15.93 12.97 -4.83
N TYR A 182 14.89 12.23 -4.46
CA TYR A 182 13.50 12.63 -4.66
C TYR A 182 13.18 13.97 -3.99
N GLY A 183 13.56 14.14 -2.72
CA GLY A 183 13.36 15.39 -1.98
C GLY A 183 14.11 16.57 -2.61
N LEU A 184 15.36 16.36 -3.01
CA LEU A 184 16.15 17.37 -3.72
C LEU A 184 15.54 17.74 -5.08
N GLY A 185 15.01 16.76 -5.82
CA GLY A 185 14.34 16.99 -7.10
C GLY A 185 13.12 17.91 -6.97
N ILE A 186 12.31 17.72 -5.92
CA ILE A 186 11.16 18.60 -5.65
C ILE A 186 11.63 20.02 -5.32
N ALA A 187 12.67 20.17 -4.50
CA ALA A 187 13.22 21.48 -4.18
C ALA A 187 13.77 22.20 -5.42
N ALA A 188 14.48 21.47 -6.30
CA ALA A 188 14.97 22.01 -7.56
C ALA A 188 13.84 22.44 -8.50
N ALA A 189 12.76 21.65 -8.61
CA ALA A 189 11.59 22.00 -9.41
C ALA A 189 10.90 23.28 -8.89
N LEU A 190 10.83 23.46 -7.57
CA LEU A 190 10.34 24.71 -6.96
C LEU A 190 11.23 25.90 -7.32
N CYS A 191 12.56 25.77 -7.24
CA CYS A 191 13.48 26.82 -7.63
C CYS A 191 13.33 27.24 -9.09
N VAL A 192 13.24 26.26 -10.01
CA VAL A 192 13.10 26.53 -11.46
C VAL A 192 11.86 27.37 -11.76
N MET A 193 10.75 27.16 -11.05
CA MET A 193 9.53 27.98 -11.22
C MET A 193 9.73 29.46 -10.92
N PHE A 194 10.68 29.83 -10.05
CA PHE A 194 10.92 31.24 -9.71
C PHE A 194 11.85 31.94 -10.72
N PHE A 195 12.81 31.22 -11.29
CA PHE A 195 13.85 31.82 -12.13
C PHE A 195 13.52 31.79 -13.63
N VAL A 196 12.68 30.86 -14.08
CA VAL A 196 12.35 30.71 -15.50
C VAL A 196 11.02 31.41 -15.81
N GLN A 197 11.12 32.57 -16.46
CA GLN A 197 9.95 33.35 -16.86
C GLN A 197 9.29 32.85 -18.16
N SER A 198 10.06 32.16 -19.03
CA SER A 198 9.54 31.64 -20.29
C SER A 198 8.67 30.39 -20.06
N PHE A 199 7.38 30.51 -20.36
CA PHE A 199 6.40 29.42 -20.21
C PHE A 199 6.79 28.17 -21.02
N LEU A 200 7.27 28.33 -22.26
CA LEU A 200 7.67 27.20 -23.10
C LEU A 200 8.87 26.44 -22.52
N LEU A 201 9.88 27.17 -22.05
CA LEU A 201 11.07 26.57 -21.44
C LEU A 201 10.70 25.86 -20.13
N LEU A 202 9.84 26.46 -19.32
CA LEU A 202 9.33 25.88 -18.08
C LEU A 202 8.57 24.56 -18.35
N ALA A 203 7.70 24.54 -19.36
CA ALA A 203 6.97 23.34 -19.77
C ALA A 203 7.92 22.19 -20.20
N ILE A 204 8.95 22.50 -20.99
CA ILE A 204 9.95 21.51 -21.42
C ILE A 204 10.72 20.96 -20.20
N LEU A 205 11.16 21.83 -19.29
CA LEU A 205 11.87 21.41 -18.07
C LEU A 205 11.00 20.51 -17.18
N PHE A 206 9.72 20.80 -17.06
CA PHE A 206 8.79 19.94 -16.32
C PHE A 206 8.63 18.56 -16.96
N ILE A 207 8.55 18.46 -18.29
CA ILE A 207 8.49 17.16 -18.98
C ILE A 207 9.74 16.32 -18.65
N PHE A 208 10.94 16.91 -18.76
CA PHE A 208 12.19 16.23 -18.40
C PHE A 208 12.22 15.81 -16.92
N PHE A 209 11.72 16.67 -16.03
CA PHE A 209 11.59 16.36 -14.62
C PHE A 209 10.66 15.16 -14.38
N PHE A 210 9.46 15.15 -14.97
CA PHE A 210 8.49 14.05 -14.86
C PHE A 210 9.01 12.73 -15.43
N MET A 211 9.76 12.77 -16.53
CA MET A 211 10.43 11.58 -17.09
C MET A 211 11.49 11.03 -16.12
N SER A 212 12.37 11.90 -15.61
CA SER A 212 13.41 11.53 -14.65
C SER A 212 12.81 10.97 -13.36
N PHE A 213 11.72 11.59 -12.89
CA PHE A 213 10.97 11.15 -11.72
C PHE A 213 10.34 9.77 -11.93
N SER A 214 9.74 9.53 -13.09
CA SER A 214 9.16 8.24 -13.46
C SER A 214 10.22 7.14 -13.49
N TYR A 215 11.42 7.43 -14.01
CA TYR A 215 12.57 6.52 -13.95
C TYR A 215 13.01 6.24 -12.51
N LEU A 216 13.12 7.29 -11.67
CA LEU A 216 13.48 7.16 -10.26
C LEU A 216 12.49 6.28 -9.48
N MET A 217 11.19 6.42 -9.74
CA MET A 217 10.14 5.59 -9.11
C MET A 217 10.23 4.12 -9.53
N ARG A 218 10.58 3.83 -10.80
CA ARG A 218 10.85 2.45 -11.25
C ARG A 218 12.07 1.88 -10.54
N TYR A 219 13.15 2.65 -10.45
CA TYR A 219 14.37 2.23 -9.74
C TYR A 219 14.12 1.99 -8.24
N TYR A 220 13.29 2.82 -7.60
CA TYR A 220 12.81 2.57 -6.23
C TYR A 220 12.13 1.22 -6.10
N ALA A 221 11.19 0.89 -7.00
CA ALA A 221 10.49 -0.40 -6.97
C ALA A 221 11.48 -1.58 -7.15
N SER A 222 12.45 -1.45 -8.05
CA SER A 222 13.50 -2.45 -8.28
C SER A 222 14.42 -2.65 -7.08
N SER A 223 14.64 -1.62 -6.25
CA SER A 223 15.53 -1.70 -5.09
C SER A 223 15.03 -2.64 -3.98
N LEU A 224 13.74 -2.97 -3.96
CA LEU A 224 13.14 -3.95 -3.04
C LEU A 224 13.01 -5.34 -3.64
N MET A 225 13.33 -5.50 -4.92
CA MET A 225 13.23 -6.78 -5.63
C MET A 225 14.06 -7.89 -4.95
N PRO A 226 15.31 -7.67 -4.50
CA PRO A 226 16.11 -8.73 -3.89
C PRO A 226 15.44 -9.43 -2.70
N ILE A 227 14.70 -8.66 -1.87
CA ILE A 227 13.95 -9.20 -0.73
C ILE A 227 12.76 -10.04 -1.22
N ARG A 228 12.01 -9.55 -2.21
CA ARG A 228 10.83 -10.25 -2.77
C ARG A 228 11.20 -11.57 -3.44
N MET A 229 12.36 -11.63 -4.09
CA MET A 229 12.83 -12.83 -4.78
C MET A 229 13.11 -14.00 -3.83
N LEU A 230 13.44 -13.72 -2.57
CA LEU A 230 13.64 -14.78 -1.57
C LEU A 230 12.37 -15.65 -1.43
N LEU A 231 11.19 -15.02 -1.43
CA LEU A 231 9.94 -15.76 -1.38
C LEU A 231 9.51 -16.26 -2.77
N TYR A 232 9.45 -15.38 -3.77
CA TYR A 232 8.80 -15.71 -5.03
C TYR A 232 9.63 -16.61 -5.96
N GLN A 233 10.95 -16.48 -5.96
CA GLN A 233 11.85 -17.30 -6.78
C GLN A 233 12.53 -18.40 -5.98
N ASN A 234 13.09 -18.07 -4.81
CA ASN A 234 13.88 -19.03 -4.04
C ASN A 234 13.03 -19.90 -3.12
N CYS A 235 11.74 -19.61 -2.98
CA CYS A 235 10.82 -20.34 -2.09
C CYS A 235 11.37 -20.48 -0.66
N ASP A 236 12.04 -19.44 -0.15
CA ASP A 236 12.60 -19.39 1.21
C ASP A 236 11.86 -18.31 2.03
N PRO A 237 10.74 -18.66 2.67
CA PRO A 237 9.95 -17.71 3.44
C PRO A 237 10.67 -17.24 4.72
N GLU A 238 11.51 -18.07 5.33
CA GLU A 238 12.31 -17.68 6.50
C GLU A 238 13.35 -16.60 6.16
N ALA A 239 14.07 -16.78 5.06
CA ALA A 239 15.01 -15.79 4.54
C ALA A 239 14.27 -14.48 4.22
N CYS A 240 13.10 -14.58 3.59
CA CYS A 240 12.27 -13.42 3.25
C CYS A 240 11.81 -12.66 4.50
N ALA A 241 11.28 -13.36 5.51
CA ALA A 241 10.85 -12.76 6.77
C ALA A 241 12.03 -12.11 7.51
N SER A 242 13.18 -12.79 7.57
CA SER A 242 14.41 -12.26 8.16
C SER A 242 14.87 -10.97 7.46
N ALA A 243 14.85 -10.95 6.12
CA ALA A 243 15.19 -9.77 5.33
C ALA A 243 14.21 -8.60 5.57
N CYS A 244 12.91 -8.87 5.69
CA CYS A 244 11.90 -7.87 6.06
C CYS A 244 12.18 -7.23 7.43
N ILE A 245 12.57 -8.04 8.42
CA ILE A 245 12.93 -7.58 9.77
C ILE A 245 14.19 -6.69 9.72
N TYR A 246 15.26 -7.16 9.07
CA TYR A 246 16.51 -6.39 8.96
C TYR A 246 16.34 -5.08 8.18
N TYR A 247 15.53 -5.08 7.12
CA TYR A 247 15.18 -3.87 6.39
C TYR A 247 14.49 -2.83 7.30
N GLY A 248 13.63 -3.31 8.21
CA GLY A 248 12.94 -2.51 9.22
C GLY A 248 13.81 -2.03 10.39
N MET A 249 14.93 -2.69 10.68
CA MET A 249 15.73 -2.50 11.90
C MET A 249 16.58 -1.22 11.90
N ASP A 250 16.43 -0.37 12.92
CA ASP A 250 17.25 0.83 13.13
C ASP A 250 18.65 0.53 13.68
N HIS A 251 19.49 1.56 13.81
CA HIS A 251 20.85 1.41 14.35
C HIS A 251 20.90 1.04 15.84
N LYS A 252 19.78 1.22 16.56
CA LYS A 252 19.62 0.86 17.97
C LYS A 252 18.98 -0.52 18.15
N GLY A 253 18.74 -1.25 17.06
CA GLY A 253 18.12 -2.57 17.07
C GLY A 253 16.59 -2.58 17.15
N ARG A 254 15.93 -1.42 17.15
CA ARG A 254 14.45 -1.36 17.14
C ARG A 254 13.92 -1.61 15.75
N VAL A 255 12.89 -2.43 15.63
CA VAL A 255 12.33 -2.85 14.36
C VAL A 255 11.05 -2.08 14.07
N LYS A 256 10.93 -1.65 12.81
CA LYS A 256 9.65 -1.21 12.26
C LYS A 256 9.42 -1.90 10.93
N ILE A 257 8.46 -2.84 10.90
CA ILE A 257 8.14 -3.64 9.74
C ILE A 257 7.51 -2.71 8.69
N LYS A 258 8.21 -2.51 7.58
CA LYS A 258 7.79 -1.63 6.50
C LYS A 258 6.90 -2.35 5.47
N ASP A 259 7.30 -3.56 5.07
CA ASP A 259 6.55 -4.39 4.12
C ASP A 259 5.80 -5.50 4.86
N ARG A 260 4.62 -5.14 5.40
CA ARG A 260 3.79 -6.07 6.19
C ARG A 260 3.13 -7.15 5.34
N ILE A 261 2.87 -6.87 4.07
CA ILE A 261 2.29 -7.84 3.13
C ILE A 261 3.29 -8.96 2.87
N LEU A 262 4.52 -8.61 2.49
CA LEU A 262 5.54 -9.62 2.21
C LEU A 262 5.90 -10.43 3.46
N MET A 263 5.95 -9.77 4.63
CA MET A 263 6.15 -10.45 5.92
C MET A 263 5.01 -11.42 6.24
N ALA A 264 3.74 -10.99 6.08
CA ALA A 264 2.58 -11.85 6.33
C ALA A 264 2.51 -13.02 5.35
N GLN A 265 2.82 -12.80 4.06
CA GLN A 265 2.96 -13.87 3.08
C GLN A 265 4.02 -14.88 3.52
N ALA A 266 5.23 -14.43 3.86
CA ALA A 266 6.26 -15.34 4.36
C ALA A 266 5.77 -16.16 5.56
N LEU A 267 5.09 -15.55 6.53
CA LEU A 267 4.54 -16.24 7.71
C LEU A 267 3.47 -17.28 7.36
N ILE A 268 2.59 -16.98 6.41
CA ILE A 268 1.61 -17.95 5.87
C ILE A 268 2.33 -19.19 5.34
N TYR A 269 3.40 -19.01 4.55
CA TYR A 269 4.17 -20.12 3.99
C TYR A 269 5.17 -20.75 4.96
N MET A 270 5.34 -20.20 6.17
CA MET A 270 5.99 -20.86 7.32
C MET A 270 4.98 -21.58 8.22
N ASP A 271 3.70 -21.63 7.84
CA ASP A 271 2.63 -22.24 8.64
C ASP A 271 2.36 -21.53 9.98
N ASP A 272 2.60 -20.21 10.05
CA ASP A 272 2.35 -19.37 11.24
C ASP A 272 1.26 -18.31 10.96
N PRO A 273 -0.02 -18.74 10.82
CA PRO A 273 -1.12 -17.84 10.47
C PRO A 273 -1.46 -16.84 11.59
N GLN A 274 -1.17 -17.17 12.85
CA GLN A 274 -1.44 -16.28 13.97
C GLN A 274 -0.49 -15.08 13.95
N LEU A 275 0.81 -15.32 13.78
CA LEU A 275 1.78 -14.24 13.66
C LEU A 275 1.60 -13.45 12.35
N ALA A 276 1.16 -14.10 11.27
CA ALA A 276 0.78 -13.40 10.04
C ALA A 276 -0.36 -12.39 10.29
N MET A 277 -1.37 -12.79 11.07
CA MET A 277 -2.47 -11.90 11.46
C MET A 277 -1.99 -10.72 12.31
N ASP A 278 -1.07 -10.97 13.25
CA ASP A 278 -0.45 -9.95 14.10
C ASP A 278 0.25 -8.86 13.30
N VAL A 279 1.01 -9.27 12.28
CA VAL A 279 1.68 -8.36 11.35
C VAL A 279 0.69 -7.48 10.60
N LEU A 280 -0.48 -8.00 10.25
CA LEU A 280 -1.49 -7.29 9.45
C LEU A 280 -2.36 -6.32 10.24
N ILE A 281 -2.37 -6.35 11.59
CA ILE A 281 -3.15 -5.41 12.43
C ILE A 281 -2.88 -3.95 12.01
N ASP A 282 -1.61 -3.59 11.89
CA ASP A 282 -1.17 -2.24 11.56
C ASP A 282 -1.00 -2.00 10.05
N TYR A 283 -1.47 -2.92 9.21
CA TYR A 283 -1.36 -2.76 7.76
C TYR A 283 -2.23 -1.59 7.26
N PRO A 284 -1.62 -0.59 6.58
CA PRO A 284 -2.35 0.61 6.22
C PRO A 284 -3.20 0.40 4.95
N ARG A 285 -4.52 0.27 5.12
CA ARG A 285 -5.52 0.15 4.05
C ARG A 285 -5.87 1.51 3.42
N ARG A 286 -4.89 2.09 2.73
CA ARG A 286 -4.94 3.47 2.18
C ARG A 286 -5.74 3.59 0.91
N ASP A 287 -5.79 2.56 0.09
CA ASP A 287 -6.45 2.54 -1.21
C ASP A 287 -7.19 1.22 -1.43
N GLN A 288 -7.91 1.13 -2.55
CA GLN A 288 -8.72 -0.04 -2.87
C GLN A 288 -7.81 -1.27 -3.09
N ALA A 289 -6.67 -1.10 -3.75
CA ALA A 289 -5.70 -2.18 -3.97
C ALA A 289 -5.13 -2.73 -2.67
N SER A 290 -4.65 -1.88 -1.75
CA SER A 290 -4.19 -2.34 -0.42
C SER A 290 -5.30 -2.99 0.38
N THR A 291 -6.54 -2.47 0.30
CA THR A 291 -7.69 -3.05 1.00
C THR A 291 -8.01 -4.45 0.47
N LEU A 292 -8.00 -4.65 -0.85
CA LEU A 292 -8.21 -5.96 -1.47
C LEU A 292 -7.11 -6.94 -1.07
N GLN A 293 -5.86 -6.51 -1.11
CA GLN A 293 -4.71 -7.34 -0.73
C GLN A 293 -4.76 -7.75 0.75
N TYR A 294 -5.20 -6.87 1.64
CA TYR A 294 -5.43 -7.20 3.05
C TYR A 294 -6.46 -8.33 3.19
N TRP A 295 -7.62 -8.22 2.54
CA TRP A 295 -8.67 -9.23 2.63
C TRP A 295 -8.27 -10.56 2.01
N SER A 296 -7.49 -10.55 0.92
CA SER A 296 -6.94 -11.76 0.31
C SER A 296 -5.99 -12.52 1.25
N LEU A 297 -5.09 -11.81 1.95
CA LEU A 297 -4.23 -12.44 2.95
C LEU A 297 -4.99 -12.90 4.20
N MET A 298 -5.92 -12.09 4.70
CA MET A 298 -6.74 -12.46 5.86
C MET A 298 -7.60 -13.68 5.56
N ALA A 299 -8.17 -13.79 4.35
CA ALA A 299 -8.89 -14.99 3.91
C ALA A 299 -7.99 -16.24 3.94
N THR A 300 -6.75 -16.12 3.46
CA THR A 300 -5.77 -17.22 3.52
C THR A 300 -5.47 -17.63 4.96
N ILE A 301 -5.31 -16.66 5.86
CA ILE A 301 -5.09 -16.90 7.29
C ILE A 301 -6.30 -17.58 7.94
N TYR A 302 -7.51 -17.09 7.72
CA TYR A 302 -8.72 -17.69 8.30
C TYR A 302 -8.99 -19.10 7.76
N TYR A 303 -8.70 -19.34 6.48
CA TYR A 303 -8.71 -20.69 5.92
C TYR A 303 -7.75 -21.63 6.66
N MET A 304 -6.51 -21.20 6.93
CA MET A 304 -5.55 -21.99 7.71
C MET A 304 -5.98 -22.23 9.16
N LEU A 305 -6.65 -21.24 9.76
CA LEU A 305 -7.22 -21.34 11.11
C LEU A 305 -8.55 -22.12 11.15
N LYS A 306 -9.08 -22.52 10.00
CA LYS A 306 -10.38 -23.19 9.84
C LYS A 306 -11.56 -22.38 10.39
N ASP A 307 -11.49 -21.05 10.27
CA ASP A 307 -12.55 -20.12 10.67
C ASP A 307 -13.39 -19.73 9.44
N GLU A 308 -14.49 -20.46 9.24
CA GLU A 308 -15.37 -20.30 8.07
C GLU A 308 -16.13 -18.97 8.07
N GLU A 309 -16.64 -18.56 9.24
CA GLU A 309 -17.41 -17.31 9.37
C GLU A 309 -16.53 -16.10 9.04
N ALA A 310 -15.29 -16.08 9.54
CA ALA A 310 -14.36 -15.01 9.25
C ALA A 310 -13.88 -15.03 7.78
N LEU A 311 -13.76 -16.21 7.17
CA LEU A 311 -13.43 -16.36 5.75
C LEU A 311 -14.54 -15.78 4.85
N GLU A 312 -15.80 -16.10 5.12
CA GLU A 312 -16.93 -15.54 4.35
C GLU A 312 -17.04 -14.03 4.53
N ARG A 313 -16.79 -13.51 5.74
CA ARG A 313 -16.71 -12.07 5.97
C ARG A 313 -15.61 -11.42 5.11
N CYS A 314 -14.46 -12.07 4.96
CA CYS A 314 -13.40 -11.56 4.07
C CYS A 314 -13.86 -11.51 2.62
N LYS A 315 -14.64 -12.50 2.16
CA LYS A 315 -15.22 -12.51 0.81
C LYS A 315 -16.22 -11.37 0.61
N GLU A 316 -17.13 -11.15 1.56
CA GLU A 316 -18.07 -10.04 1.50
C GLU A 316 -17.36 -8.69 1.43
N GLU A 317 -16.35 -8.49 2.27
CA GLU A 317 -15.59 -7.24 2.30
C GLU A 317 -14.73 -7.03 1.04
N ALA A 318 -14.14 -8.10 0.49
CA ALA A 318 -13.41 -8.03 -0.78
C ALA A 318 -14.34 -7.68 -1.96
N ASN A 319 -15.57 -8.18 -1.97
CA ASN A 319 -16.58 -7.87 -2.99
C ASN A 319 -17.03 -6.40 -2.98
N LYS A 320 -16.96 -5.74 -1.81
CA LYS A 320 -17.30 -4.31 -1.66
C LYS A 320 -16.20 -3.38 -2.21
N VAL A 321 -14.97 -3.88 -2.36
CA VAL A 321 -13.87 -3.08 -2.93
C VAL A 321 -14.14 -2.85 -4.42
N ARG A 322 -13.88 -1.65 -4.95
CA ARG A 322 -13.94 -1.38 -6.40
C ARG A 322 -12.61 -0.81 -6.83
N LEU A 323 -11.96 -1.44 -7.81
CA LEU A 323 -10.69 -0.98 -8.35
C LEU A 323 -10.93 -0.03 -9.53
N ASN A 324 -10.51 1.22 -9.38
CA ASN A 324 -10.75 2.28 -10.38
C ASN A 324 -9.72 2.26 -11.53
N PHE A 325 -9.46 1.09 -12.11
CA PHE A 325 -8.55 0.89 -13.25
C PHE A 325 -9.29 0.45 -14.53
N GLY A 326 -10.58 0.77 -14.64
CA GLY A 326 -11.43 0.29 -15.73
C GLY A 326 -11.53 -1.24 -15.75
N THR A 327 -11.59 -1.84 -16.94
CA THR A 327 -11.73 -3.30 -17.12
C THR A 327 -10.62 -4.10 -16.44
N GLN A 328 -9.38 -3.59 -16.43
CA GLN A 328 -8.25 -4.25 -15.75
C GLN A 328 -8.45 -4.30 -14.24
N GLY A 329 -9.04 -3.26 -13.65
CA GLY A 329 -9.37 -3.24 -12.23
C GLY A 329 -10.42 -4.28 -11.86
N ILE A 330 -11.45 -4.44 -12.70
CA ILE A 330 -12.49 -5.46 -12.52
C ILE A 330 -11.87 -6.86 -12.62
N MET A 331 -10.98 -7.09 -13.58
CA MET A 331 -10.32 -8.39 -13.74
C MET A 331 -9.48 -8.77 -12.51
N VAL A 332 -8.65 -7.85 -12.00
CA VAL A 332 -7.85 -8.07 -10.79
C VAL A 332 -8.74 -8.33 -9.58
N GLN A 333 -9.82 -7.56 -9.42
CA GLN A 333 -10.79 -7.80 -8.35
C GLN A 333 -11.38 -9.20 -8.44
N ASN A 334 -11.84 -9.61 -9.63
CA ASN A 334 -12.47 -10.91 -9.84
C ASN A 334 -11.50 -12.06 -9.57
N GLU A 335 -10.22 -11.90 -9.92
CA GLU A 335 -9.20 -12.92 -9.67
C GLU A 335 -8.94 -13.10 -8.16
N GLU A 336 -8.83 -12.01 -7.41
CA GLU A 336 -8.68 -12.04 -5.95
C GLU A 336 -9.92 -12.61 -5.25
N VAL A 337 -11.12 -12.18 -5.65
CA VAL A 337 -12.38 -12.71 -5.11
C VAL A 337 -12.53 -14.20 -5.44
N ALA A 338 -12.16 -14.63 -6.65
CA ALA A 338 -12.17 -16.04 -7.03
C ALA A 338 -11.20 -16.86 -6.18
N SER A 339 -10.02 -16.32 -5.83
CA SER A 339 -9.07 -16.97 -4.91
C SER A 339 -9.66 -17.18 -3.51
N ILE A 340 -10.41 -16.20 -3.00
CA ILE A 340 -11.10 -16.30 -1.71
C ILE A 340 -12.25 -17.30 -1.78
N GLN A 341 -13.09 -17.21 -2.83
CA GLN A 341 -14.18 -18.16 -3.06
C GLN A 341 -13.66 -19.59 -3.15
N ASN A 342 -12.54 -19.79 -3.84
CA ASN A 342 -11.93 -21.11 -3.95
C ASN A 342 -11.52 -21.72 -2.61
N LYS A 343 -11.14 -20.89 -1.62
CA LYS A 343 -10.85 -21.35 -0.25
C LYS A 343 -12.11 -21.72 0.52
N VAL A 344 -13.20 -20.99 0.31
CA VAL A 344 -14.53 -21.36 0.82
C VAL A 344 -14.96 -22.71 0.22
N ASP A 345 -14.82 -22.86 -1.10
CA ASP A 345 -15.16 -24.10 -1.81
C ASP A 345 -14.34 -25.29 -1.33
N LEU A 346 -13.06 -25.07 -1.00
CA LEU A 346 -12.20 -26.08 -0.37
C LEU A 346 -12.72 -26.52 1.01
N MET A 347 -13.19 -25.59 1.84
CA MET A 347 -13.79 -25.92 3.14
C MET A 347 -15.10 -26.70 2.99
N ASN A 348 -15.88 -26.36 1.96
CA ASN A 348 -17.14 -27.00 1.62
C ASN A 348 -17.00 -28.33 0.86
N GLY A 349 -15.76 -28.77 0.58
CA GLY A 349 -15.51 -30.04 -0.13
C GLY A 349 -15.85 -30.02 -1.62
N GLN A 350 -15.95 -28.84 -2.26
CA GLN A 350 -16.25 -28.71 -3.68
C GLN A 350 -15.00 -28.93 -4.57
N PHE A 351 -14.39 -30.10 -4.44
CA PHE A 351 -13.06 -30.41 -4.99
C PHE A 351 -12.95 -30.25 -6.52
N ASN A 352 -14.00 -30.59 -7.28
CA ASN A 352 -14.02 -30.45 -8.74
C ASN A 352 -13.84 -28.98 -9.18
N THR A 353 -14.52 -28.05 -8.50
CA THR A 353 -14.41 -26.61 -8.75
C THR A 353 -13.01 -26.13 -8.39
N CYS A 354 -12.50 -26.57 -7.23
CA CYS A 354 -11.19 -26.18 -6.74
C CYS A 354 -10.04 -26.66 -7.62
N LYS A 355 -10.11 -27.91 -8.08
CA LYS A 355 -9.11 -28.49 -8.98
C LYS A 355 -9.02 -27.71 -10.28
N LYS A 356 -10.16 -27.32 -10.87
CA LYS A 356 -10.21 -26.48 -12.08
C LYS A 356 -9.58 -25.11 -11.84
N TYR A 357 -9.86 -24.47 -10.70
CA TYR A 357 -9.25 -23.19 -10.34
C TYR A 357 -7.73 -23.29 -10.26
N TYR A 358 -7.21 -24.26 -9.50
CA TYR A 358 -5.75 -24.41 -9.34
C TYR A 358 -5.03 -24.83 -10.63
N LEU A 359 -5.66 -25.62 -11.49
CA LEU A 359 -5.11 -25.93 -12.82
C LEU A 359 -4.99 -24.67 -13.69
N GLN A 360 -5.98 -23.78 -13.67
CA GLN A 360 -5.90 -22.49 -14.37
C GLN A 360 -4.84 -21.57 -13.75
N ALA A 361 -4.74 -21.54 -12.42
CA ALA A 361 -3.71 -20.78 -11.73
C ALA A 361 -2.30 -21.28 -12.08
N LEU A 362 -2.11 -22.60 -12.15
CA LEU A 362 -0.84 -23.23 -12.52
C LEU A 362 -0.42 -22.87 -13.95
N GLN A 363 -1.35 -22.80 -14.90
CA GLN A 363 -1.06 -22.38 -16.29
C GLN A 363 -0.57 -20.93 -16.40
N LYS A 364 -0.99 -20.06 -15.48
CA LYS A 364 -0.60 -18.64 -15.44
C LYS A 364 0.63 -18.38 -14.56
N ALA A 365 1.05 -19.37 -13.77
CA ALA A 365 2.08 -19.20 -12.74
C ALA A 365 3.45 -18.91 -13.37
N SER A 366 3.93 -17.68 -13.17
CA SER A 366 5.22 -17.22 -13.68
C SER A 366 6.37 -17.43 -12.68
N PHE A 367 6.04 -17.62 -11.41
CA PHE A 367 7.01 -17.79 -10.33
C PHE A 367 6.94 -19.19 -9.71
N PRO A 368 8.09 -19.79 -9.32
CA PRO A 368 8.13 -21.08 -8.62
C PRO A 368 7.18 -21.14 -7.42
N PHE A 369 7.12 -20.06 -6.65
CA PHE A 369 6.19 -19.90 -5.53
C PHE A 369 4.72 -20.15 -5.88
N GLN A 370 4.24 -19.59 -7.00
CA GLN A 370 2.86 -19.77 -7.45
C GLN A 370 2.62 -21.21 -7.93
N GLN A 371 3.63 -21.82 -8.56
CA GLN A 371 3.56 -23.20 -9.01
C GLN A 371 3.47 -24.16 -7.83
N VAL A 372 4.27 -23.94 -6.78
CA VAL A 372 4.27 -24.72 -5.54
C VAL A 372 2.92 -24.63 -4.84
N ASP A 373 2.36 -23.42 -4.72
CA ASP A 373 1.04 -23.19 -4.12
C ASP A 373 -0.05 -23.99 -4.86
N ALA A 374 -0.14 -23.83 -6.19
CA ALA A 374 -1.13 -24.54 -6.98
C ALA A 374 -0.93 -26.07 -6.99
N CYS A 375 0.30 -26.55 -7.14
CA CYS A 375 0.60 -27.99 -7.14
C CYS A 375 0.24 -28.63 -5.79
N TYR A 376 0.49 -27.95 -4.67
CA TYR A 376 0.17 -28.46 -3.35
C TYR A 376 -1.34 -28.70 -3.18
N TYR A 377 -2.17 -27.73 -3.55
CA TYR A 377 -3.62 -27.90 -3.46
C TYR A 377 -4.17 -28.93 -4.45
N ILE A 378 -3.64 -29.01 -5.68
CA ILE A 378 -4.03 -30.06 -6.64
C ILE A 378 -3.67 -31.45 -6.09
N GLY A 379 -2.47 -31.60 -5.51
CA GLY A 379 -2.03 -32.85 -4.89
C GLY A 379 -2.92 -33.25 -3.71
N MET A 380 -3.24 -32.30 -2.83
CA MET A 380 -4.16 -32.52 -1.71
C MET A 380 -5.55 -32.97 -2.17
N ILE A 381 -6.14 -32.26 -3.14
CA ILE A 381 -7.45 -32.61 -3.70
C ILE A 381 -7.41 -34.03 -4.28
N SER A 382 -6.39 -34.33 -5.09
CA SER A 382 -6.25 -35.64 -5.74
C SER A 382 -6.06 -36.76 -4.71
N PHE A 383 -5.35 -36.50 -3.61
CA PHE A 383 -5.20 -37.44 -2.50
C PHE A 383 -6.54 -37.75 -1.82
N VAL A 384 -7.38 -36.72 -1.61
CA VAL A 384 -8.73 -36.90 -1.02
C VAL A 384 -9.67 -37.63 -2.00
N GLU A 385 -9.53 -37.37 -3.30
CA GLU A 385 -10.23 -38.08 -4.39
C GLU A 385 -9.70 -39.50 -4.62
N GLN A 386 -8.67 -39.94 -3.86
CA GLN A 386 -8.01 -41.25 -3.98
C GLN A 386 -7.29 -41.50 -5.32
N ASP A 387 -7.02 -40.43 -6.08
CA ASP A 387 -6.13 -40.47 -7.25
C ASP A 387 -4.68 -40.29 -6.78
N TYR A 388 -4.14 -41.35 -6.16
CA TYR A 388 -2.82 -41.32 -5.53
C TYR A 388 -1.68 -41.15 -6.54
N SER A 389 -1.85 -41.62 -7.78
CA SER A 389 -0.86 -41.44 -8.85
C SER A 389 -0.72 -39.96 -9.19
N LEU A 390 -1.85 -39.28 -9.42
CA LEU A 390 -1.85 -37.85 -9.70
C LEU A 390 -1.39 -37.03 -8.49
N ALA A 391 -1.84 -37.41 -7.27
CA ALA A 391 -1.41 -36.76 -6.04
C ALA A 391 0.11 -36.81 -5.87
N ASN A 392 0.72 -37.99 -6.09
CA ASN A 392 2.16 -38.18 -5.97
C ASN A 392 2.94 -37.30 -6.96
N MET A 393 2.50 -37.24 -8.22
CA MET A 393 3.11 -36.39 -9.26
C MET A 393 3.16 -34.91 -8.85
N TYR A 394 2.07 -34.39 -8.27
CA TYR A 394 2.03 -32.99 -7.85
C TYR A 394 2.79 -32.74 -6.55
N PHE A 395 2.79 -33.68 -5.60
CA PHE A 395 3.62 -33.57 -4.39
C PHE A 395 5.11 -33.60 -4.71
N GLU A 396 5.54 -34.40 -5.68
CA GLU A 396 6.92 -34.41 -6.15
C GLU A 396 7.35 -33.04 -6.71
N LYS A 397 6.48 -32.40 -7.51
CA LYS A 397 6.70 -31.03 -7.99
C LYS A 397 6.83 -30.02 -6.85
N VAL A 398 5.98 -30.13 -5.82
CA VAL A 398 6.07 -29.28 -4.62
C VAL A 398 7.41 -29.45 -3.93
N ILE A 399 7.90 -30.67 -3.78
CA ILE A 399 9.18 -30.96 -3.11
C ILE A 399 10.36 -30.42 -3.92
N ASN A 400 10.31 -30.58 -5.25
CA ASN A 400 11.38 -30.15 -6.14
C ASN A 400 11.49 -28.62 -6.26
N LEU A 401 10.36 -27.90 -6.20
CA LEU A 401 10.31 -26.44 -6.40
C LEU A 401 10.18 -25.63 -5.10
N GLY A 402 9.66 -26.24 -4.04
CA GLY A 402 9.19 -25.54 -2.84
C GLY A 402 10.26 -25.15 -1.83
N ASN A 403 11.49 -25.67 -1.95
CA ASN A 403 12.61 -25.39 -1.05
C ASN A 403 12.22 -25.46 0.44
N LYS A 404 12.03 -24.30 1.12
CA LYS A 404 11.70 -24.22 2.55
C LYS A 404 10.24 -23.84 2.83
N ILE A 405 9.38 -23.77 1.82
CA ILE A 405 7.95 -23.56 2.04
C ILE A 405 7.37 -24.73 2.85
N SER A 406 6.50 -24.45 3.83
CA SER A 406 5.92 -25.46 4.73
C SER A 406 5.20 -26.59 3.99
N TYR A 407 4.71 -26.34 2.78
CA TYR A 407 4.08 -27.32 1.91
C TYR A 407 5.02 -28.47 1.52
N VAL A 408 6.33 -28.27 1.50
CA VAL A 408 7.31 -29.34 1.20
C VAL A 408 7.26 -30.43 2.27
N ALA A 409 7.28 -30.04 3.56
CA ALA A 409 7.19 -31.00 4.66
C ALA A 409 5.83 -31.73 4.65
N LYS A 410 4.74 -31.00 4.39
CA LYS A 410 3.39 -31.57 4.28
C LYS A 410 3.27 -32.55 3.10
N ALA A 411 3.81 -32.20 1.94
CA ALA A 411 3.82 -33.04 0.74
C ALA A 411 4.60 -34.34 0.96
N LYS A 412 5.81 -34.27 1.57
CA LYS A 412 6.59 -35.47 1.93
C LYS A 412 5.80 -36.41 2.85
N HIS A 413 5.11 -35.84 3.84
CA HIS A 413 4.25 -36.63 4.72
C HIS A 413 3.09 -37.29 3.96
N PHE A 414 2.42 -36.60 3.04
CA PHE A 414 1.39 -37.23 2.20
C PHE A 414 1.94 -38.33 1.29
N GLN A 415 3.12 -38.13 0.68
CA GLN A 415 3.77 -39.19 -0.11
C GLN A 415 4.05 -40.43 0.73
N SER A 416 4.60 -40.27 1.94
CA SER A 416 4.85 -41.42 2.83
C SER A 416 3.59 -42.22 3.17
N LYS A 417 2.42 -41.55 3.22
CA LYS A 417 1.13 -42.23 3.39
C LYS A 417 0.68 -42.98 2.14
N ILE A 418 0.91 -42.41 0.95
CA ILE A 418 0.64 -43.09 -0.33
C ILE A 418 1.50 -44.35 -0.43
N ASP A 419 2.79 -44.25 -0.11
CA ASP A 419 3.73 -45.37 -0.17
C ASP A 419 3.34 -46.49 0.81
N ALA A 420 2.93 -46.13 2.03
CA ALA A 420 2.43 -47.09 3.01
C ALA A 420 1.17 -47.82 2.52
N LEU A 421 0.21 -47.13 1.89
CA LEU A 421 -0.99 -47.73 1.32
C LEU A 421 -0.67 -48.71 0.19
N GLY A 422 0.34 -48.41 -0.62
CA GLY A 422 0.80 -49.30 -1.69
C GLY A 422 1.48 -50.58 -1.18
N GLN A 423 2.13 -50.52 -0.01
CA GLN A 423 2.74 -51.71 0.63
C GLN A 423 1.66 -52.64 1.21
N THR A 424 0.65 -52.11 1.90
CA THR A 424 -0.43 -52.92 2.48
C THR A 424 -1.24 -53.66 1.42
N GLN A 425 -1.45 -53.05 0.24
CA GLN A 425 -2.13 -53.72 -0.86
C GLN A 425 -1.31 -54.89 -1.41
N ASN A 426 0.01 -54.75 -1.54
CA ASN A 426 0.86 -55.85 -2.03
C ASN A 426 0.97 -57.02 -1.04
N ASP A 427 0.87 -56.75 0.27
CA ASP A 427 0.90 -57.78 1.32
C ASP A 427 -0.45 -58.54 1.45
N GLU A 428 -1.59 -57.95 1.05
CA GLU A 428 -2.89 -58.65 1.01
C GLU A 428 -3.08 -59.55 -0.23
N PHE A 429 -2.28 -59.33 -1.28
CA PHE A 429 -2.28 -60.13 -2.52
C PHE A 429 -1.12 -61.14 -2.61
N SER A 430 -0.28 -61.24 -1.58
CA SER A 430 0.79 -62.24 -1.41
C SER A 430 0.36 -63.32 -0.43
#